data_AF-A0AAV2QSY6-F1
#
_entry.id   AF-A0AAV2QSY6-F1
#
_cell.length_a   1.000
_cell.length_b   1.000
_cell.length_c   1.000
_cell.angle_alpha   90.00
_cell.angle_beta   90.00
_cell.angle_gamma   90.00
#
_symmetry.space_group_name_H-M   'P 1'
#
loop_
_entity.id
_entity.type
_entity.pdbx_description
1 polymer ?
#
loop_
_entity_poly.entity_id
_entity_poly.type
_entity_poly.pdbx_seq_one_letter_code
_entity_poly.pdbx_strand_id
1 'polypeptide(L)'
;TFGHGRYGQLGHSNFNDVSVPRTVLDLCGSKVTQLACGRGHTVVFIPSRGQLYSFGQGMSGQLGTKNLHNSNTPQVVLGPWQSHEAAKHYDPNVHTYVKEVFAGGDATFATVMKEFGASEDYCLKLPLKAPLLIEEETINQMSSLGEEDMVDDDLFTSIETTFSSSACWNMAFEKSVTSKHSHNIDYRIAESAIAKLGRLQKNSLDDMV
;
A
#
# COMPACT_ATOMS: atom_id res chain seq x y z
N THR A 1 9.90 9.47 0.18
CA THR A 1 8.97 9.67 1.32
C THR A 1 8.95 11.15 1.69
N PHE A 2 7.81 11.63 2.19
CA PHE A 2 7.59 13.00 2.67
C PHE A 2 6.43 12.97 3.68
N GLY A 3 6.19 14.07 4.40
CA GLY A 3 5.18 14.19 5.46
C GLY A 3 5.81 14.28 6.86
N HIS A 4 5.13 13.68 7.84
CA HIS A 4 5.53 13.70 9.24
C HIS A 4 6.64 12.68 9.54
N GLY A 5 7.73 13.11 10.17
CA GLY A 5 8.97 12.33 10.34
C GLY A 5 9.38 12.01 11.78
N ARG A 6 8.57 12.38 12.78
CA ARG A 6 8.94 12.32 14.21
C ARG A 6 9.40 10.95 14.71
N TYR A 7 8.96 9.84 14.10
CA TYR A 7 9.38 8.50 14.48
C TYR A 7 10.45 7.91 13.55
N GLY A 8 10.86 8.66 12.52
CA GLY A 8 11.82 8.19 11.51
C GLY A 8 11.17 7.46 10.34
N GLN A 9 9.83 7.48 10.23
CA GLN A 9 9.07 6.78 9.17
C GLN A 9 9.36 7.27 7.76
N LEU A 10 10.11 8.37 7.63
CA LEU A 10 10.54 8.87 6.33
C LEU A 10 11.87 8.27 5.88
N GLY A 11 12.69 7.70 6.77
CA GLY A 11 13.93 7.03 6.40
C GLY A 11 15.07 7.96 5.96
N HIS A 12 15.03 9.25 6.30
CA HIS A 12 16.00 10.27 5.82
C HIS A 12 17.18 10.50 6.78
N SER A 13 17.50 9.52 7.64
CA SER A 13 18.56 9.60 8.65
C SER A 13 18.37 10.73 9.68
N ASN A 14 17.13 11.21 9.83
CA ASN A 14 16.74 12.21 10.81
C ASN A 14 15.23 12.06 11.13
N PHE A 15 14.75 12.83 12.11
CA PHE A 15 13.36 12.79 12.59
C PHE A 15 12.54 14.02 12.16
N ASN A 16 13.01 14.77 11.16
CA ASN A 16 12.35 15.99 10.73
C ASN A 16 11.23 15.69 9.74
N ASP A 17 10.21 16.54 9.76
CA ASP A 17 9.18 16.55 8.74
C ASP A 17 9.76 16.99 7.39
N VAL A 18 9.19 16.47 6.31
CA VAL A 18 9.62 16.80 4.94
C VAL A 18 8.40 17.23 4.14
N SER A 19 8.35 18.48 3.70
CA SER A 19 7.18 19.03 3.00
C SER A 19 7.10 18.64 1.52
N VAL A 20 8.19 18.15 0.93
CA VAL A 20 8.27 17.80 -0.50
C VAL A 20 8.78 16.38 -0.71
N PRO A 21 8.34 15.66 -1.74
CA PRO A 21 8.85 14.32 -2.04
C PRO A 21 10.38 14.27 -2.08
N ARG A 22 10.96 13.43 -1.22
CA ARG A 22 12.40 13.21 -1.14
C ARG A 22 12.74 11.73 -1.28
N THR A 23 13.80 11.43 -2.03
CA THR A 23 14.34 10.07 -2.18
C THR A 23 14.99 9.60 -0.88
N VAL A 24 14.71 8.35 -0.48
CA VAL A 24 15.41 7.66 0.61
C VAL A 24 16.73 7.15 0.06
N LEU A 25 17.84 7.80 0.43
CA LEU A 25 19.15 7.54 -0.18
C LEU A 25 19.66 6.12 0.09
N ASP A 26 19.39 5.56 1.27
CA ASP A 26 19.83 4.21 1.66
C ASP A 26 19.22 3.09 0.80
N LEU A 27 18.10 3.36 0.13
CA LEU A 27 17.44 2.44 -0.79
C LEU A 27 17.77 2.71 -2.26
N CYS A 28 18.54 3.76 -2.55
CA CYS A 28 18.88 4.15 -3.91
C CYS A 28 19.67 3.05 -4.63
N GLY A 29 19.42 2.87 -5.92
CA GLY A 29 20.04 1.82 -6.73
C GLY A 29 19.45 0.42 -6.52
N SER A 30 18.50 0.24 -5.60
CA SER A 30 17.75 -1.01 -5.44
C SER A 30 16.39 -0.91 -6.14
N LYS A 31 15.95 -2.01 -6.76
CA LYS A 31 14.57 -2.13 -7.27
C LYS A 31 13.66 -2.52 -6.10
N VAL A 32 13.00 -1.53 -5.50
CA VAL A 32 11.92 -1.75 -4.53
C VAL A 32 10.67 -2.12 -5.32
N THR A 33 10.08 -3.29 -5.04
CA THR A 33 8.87 -3.75 -5.76
C THR A 33 7.61 -3.70 -4.91
N GLN A 34 7.76 -3.67 -3.59
CA GLN A 34 6.65 -3.55 -2.66
C GLN A 34 7.00 -2.61 -1.51
N LEU A 35 5.98 -1.92 -1.02
CA LEU A 35 6.05 -1.05 0.14
C LEU A 35 4.74 -1.12 0.92
N ALA A 36 4.83 -1.06 2.24
CA ALA A 36 3.68 -1.00 3.12
C ALA A 36 3.94 0.00 4.25
N CYS A 37 2.91 0.72 4.69
CA CYS A 37 3.02 1.72 5.75
C CYS A 37 2.03 1.41 6.87
N GLY A 38 2.52 1.36 8.10
CA GLY A 38 1.67 1.38 9.29
C GLY A 38 1.45 2.80 9.80
N ARG A 39 1.01 2.93 11.06
CA ARG A 39 0.73 4.23 11.70
C ARG A 39 1.98 5.11 11.79
N GLY A 40 3.12 4.49 12.08
CA GLY A 40 4.36 5.19 12.39
C GLY A 40 5.59 4.59 11.74
N HIS A 41 5.45 3.64 10.81
CA HIS A 41 6.56 2.91 10.20
C HIS A 41 6.30 2.57 8.74
N THR A 42 7.37 2.26 8.03
CA THR A 42 7.39 1.86 6.63
C THR A 42 8.19 0.59 6.48
N VAL A 43 7.70 -0.31 5.63
CA VAL A 43 8.33 -1.57 5.25
C VAL A 43 8.50 -1.59 3.75
N VAL A 44 9.65 -2.05 3.28
CA VAL A 44 9.98 -2.13 1.85
C VAL A 44 10.58 -3.49 1.54
N PHE A 45 10.28 -3.99 0.35
CA PHE A 45 10.83 -5.25 -0.14
C PHE A 45 11.68 -5.04 -1.41
N ILE A 46 12.87 -5.64 -1.42
CA ILE A 46 13.81 -5.66 -2.54
C ILE A 46 14.02 -7.13 -2.94
N PRO A 47 13.33 -7.63 -3.98
CA PRO A 47 13.36 -9.04 -4.38
C PRO A 47 14.74 -9.51 -4.82
N SER A 48 15.52 -8.63 -5.47
CA SER A 48 16.86 -8.94 -5.99
C SER A 48 17.87 -9.32 -4.92
N ARG A 49 17.59 -8.95 -3.66
CA ARG A 49 18.38 -9.32 -2.48
C ARG A 49 17.65 -10.28 -1.56
N GLY A 50 16.37 -10.57 -1.83
CA GLY A 50 15.47 -11.21 -0.88
C GLY A 50 15.32 -10.40 0.41
N GLN A 51 15.57 -9.09 0.41
CA GLN A 51 15.68 -8.32 1.64
C GLN A 51 14.43 -7.48 1.90
N LEU A 52 13.96 -7.58 3.14
CA LEU A 52 13.00 -6.66 3.74
C LEU A 52 13.76 -5.59 4.51
N TYR A 53 13.33 -4.35 4.37
CA TYR A 53 13.77 -3.26 5.23
C TYR A 53 12.58 -2.61 5.93
N SER A 54 12.79 -2.14 7.15
CA SER A 54 11.80 -1.40 7.91
C SER A 54 12.41 -0.20 8.61
N PHE A 55 11.64 0.86 8.76
CA PHE A 55 12.05 2.09 9.46
C PHE A 55 10.84 2.84 10.00
N GLY A 56 11.07 3.71 10.99
CA GLY A 56 10.05 4.43 11.73
C GLY A 56 9.92 3.98 13.17
N GLN A 57 8.70 4.04 13.69
CA GLN A 57 8.34 3.65 15.04
C GLN A 57 8.62 2.16 15.24
N GLY A 58 9.37 1.81 16.30
CA GLY A 58 9.74 0.41 16.58
C GLY A 58 9.45 -0.07 17.99
N MET A 59 8.86 0.77 18.83
CA MET A 59 8.62 0.48 20.25
C MET A 59 7.69 -0.72 20.49
N SER A 60 6.81 -1.05 19.54
CA SER A 60 5.90 -2.20 19.60
C SER A 60 6.47 -3.44 18.89
N GLY A 61 7.71 -3.38 18.41
CA GLY A 61 8.35 -4.45 17.63
C GLY A 61 7.94 -4.50 16.16
N GLN A 62 7.17 -3.53 15.67
CA GLN A 62 6.62 -3.49 14.31
C GLN A 62 7.68 -3.45 13.20
N LEU A 63 8.93 -3.12 13.53
CA LEU A 63 10.05 -3.15 12.59
C LEU A 63 10.60 -4.56 12.34
N GLY A 64 10.43 -5.52 13.27
CA GLY A 64 10.95 -6.88 13.10
C GLY A 64 12.49 -6.98 13.08
N THR A 65 13.19 -5.98 13.61
CA THR A 65 14.67 -5.89 13.61
C THR A 65 15.33 -6.47 14.86
N LYS A 66 14.55 -7.17 15.71
CA LYS A 66 14.92 -7.61 17.08
C LYS A 66 15.26 -6.48 18.06
N ASN A 67 15.02 -5.23 17.68
CA ASN A 67 15.19 -4.05 18.53
C ASN A 67 13.84 -3.34 18.73
N LEU A 68 13.61 -2.78 19.92
CA LEU A 68 12.40 -2.05 20.28
C LEU A 68 12.59 -0.52 20.25
N HIS A 69 13.38 -0.05 19.28
CA HIS A 69 13.70 1.36 19.12
C HIS A 69 13.24 1.89 17.77
N ASN A 70 12.94 3.19 17.74
CA ASN A 70 12.65 3.86 16.49
C ASN A 70 13.92 3.89 15.63
N SER A 71 13.75 3.73 14.32
CA SER A 71 14.84 3.86 13.36
C SER A 71 14.50 4.91 12.32
N ASN A 72 15.39 5.87 12.11
CA ASN A 72 15.26 6.90 11.09
C ASN A 72 15.96 6.56 9.77
N THR A 73 16.53 5.36 9.68
CA THR A 73 17.14 4.79 8.48
C THR A 73 16.58 3.40 8.23
N PRO A 74 16.43 2.95 6.97
CA PRO A 74 16.05 1.59 6.64
C PRO A 74 16.93 0.55 7.32
N GLN A 75 16.33 -0.31 8.14
CA GLN A 75 16.99 -1.42 8.83
C GLN A 75 16.58 -2.73 8.21
N VAL A 76 17.52 -3.67 8.06
CA VAL A 76 17.22 -5.01 7.54
C VAL A 76 16.33 -5.76 8.52
N VAL A 77 15.19 -6.28 8.04
CA VAL A 77 14.32 -7.17 8.79
C VAL A 77 14.90 -8.58 8.72
N LEU A 78 15.26 -9.11 9.89
CA LEU A 78 15.93 -10.41 9.98
C LEU A 78 14.94 -11.54 9.68
N GLY A 79 15.36 -12.46 8.82
CA GLY A 79 14.63 -13.71 8.57
C GLY A 79 15.30 -14.55 7.49
N PRO A 80 14.81 -15.77 7.26
CA PRO A 80 15.37 -16.71 6.30
C PRO A 80 14.85 -16.38 4.90
N TRP A 81 15.10 -15.17 4.40
CA TRP A 81 14.54 -14.72 3.13
C TRP A 81 15.49 -15.05 1.97
N GLN A 82 14.98 -15.75 0.97
CA GLN A 82 15.69 -16.12 -0.24
C GLN A 82 15.53 -15.04 -1.32
N SER A 83 16.58 -14.80 -2.10
CA SER A 83 16.54 -13.89 -3.25
C SER A 83 15.65 -14.42 -4.37
N HIS A 84 14.87 -13.54 -5.00
CA HIS A 84 14.12 -13.85 -6.22
C HIS A 84 14.99 -13.76 -7.49
N GLU A 85 16.25 -13.34 -7.36
CA GLU A 85 17.23 -13.37 -8.44
C GLU A 85 18.22 -14.52 -8.22
N ALA A 86 18.09 -15.57 -9.03
CA ALA A 86 18.80 -16.85 -8.85
C ALA A 86 20.34 -16.76 -8.85
N ALA A 87 20.92 -15.69 -9.41
CA ALA A 87 22.37 -15.57 -9.60
C ALA A 87 23.09 -14.79 -8.49
N LYS A 88 22.39 -13.97 -7.69
CA LYS A 88 22.99 -13.11 -6.67
C LYS A 88 22.26 -13.31 -5.35
N HIS A 89 23.00 -13.64 -4.30
CA HIS A 89 22.49 -13.90 -2.94
C HIS A 89 21.60 -15.15 -2.83
N TYR A 90 21.87 -16.18 -3.63
CA TYR A 90 21.21 -17.48 -3.47
C TYR A 90 21.83 -18.28 -2.32
N ASP A 91 21.02 -18.73 -1.36
CA ASP A 91 21.45 -19.67 -0.30
C ASP A 91 20.68 -21.00 -0.45
N PRO A 92 21.35 -22.12 -0.75
CA PRO A 92 20.70 -23.42 -0.90
C PRO A 92 20.02 -23.94 0.38
N ASN A 93 20.32 -23.35 1.55
CA ASN A 93 19.69 -23.73 2.80
C ASN A 93 18.40 -22.94 3.07
N VAL A 94 18.14 -21.88 2.30
CA VAL A 94 17.01 -20.97 2.52
C VAL A 94 15.95 -21.20 1.45
N HIS A 95 14.78 -21.65 1.91
CA HIS A 95 13.66 -22.06 1.04
C HIS A 95 12.43 -21.17 1.23
N THR A 96 12.59 -19.93 1.72
CA THR A 96 11.46 -19.05 2.01
C THR A 96 11.58 -17.77 1.19
N TYR A 97 10.59 -17.51 0.35
CA TYR A 97 10.53 -16.35 -0.53
C TYR A 97 9.44 -15.41 -0.02
N VAL A 98 9.71 -14.11 0.05
CA VAL A 98 8.68 -13.14 0.42
C VAL A 98 7.74 -12.94 -0.76
N LYS A 99 6.45 -13.18 -0.55
CA LYS A 99 5.42 -12.97 -1.56
C LYS A 99 4.87 -11.55 -1.49
N GLU A 100 4.41 -11.15 -0.31
CA GLU A 100 3.73 -9.88 -0.11
C GLU A 100 3.99 -9.31 1.28
N VAL A 101 4.11 -7.98 1.38
CA VAL A 101 4.31 -7.27 2.65
C VAL A 101 3.12 -6.39 3.00
N PHE A 102 2.76 -6.41 4.28
CA PHE A 102 1.65 -5.64 4.82
C PHE A 102 2.06 -4.93 6.10
N ALA A 103 1.50 -3.74 6.30
CA ALA A 103 1.67 -2.97 7.51
C ALA A 103 0.40 -2.18 7.80
N GLY A 104 0.03 -2.10 9.07
CA GLY A 104 -1.16 -1.41 9.54
C GLY A 104 -1.12 -1.24 11.05
N GLY A 105 -1.65 -0.13 11.58
CA GLY A 105 -1.50 0.19 13.01
C GLY A 105 -0.04 0.09 13.46
N ASP A 106 0.21 -0.72 14.48
CA ASP A 106 1.54 -1.06 15.00
C ASP A 106 1.93 -2.51 14.67
N ALA A 107 1.43 -3.05 13.55
CA ALA A 107 1.70 -4.41 13.11
C ALA A 107 2.31 -4.44 11.70
N THR A 108 3.10 -5.48 11.46
CA THR A 108 3.70 -5.82 10.17
C THR A 108 3.59 -7.32 10.00
N PHE A 109 3.19 -7.77 8.81
CA PHE A 109 3.21 -9.18 8.45
C PHE A 109 3.62 -9.34 6.98
N ALA A 110 4.23 -10.48 6.67
CA ALA A 110 4.60 -10.83 5.31
C ALA A 110 4.08 -12.23 5.00
N THR A 111 3.51 -12.42 3.82
CA THR A 111 3.21 -13.74 3.29
C THR A 111 4.44 -14.29 2.60
N VAL A 112 4.63 -15.61 2.69
CA VAL A 112 5.82 -16.27 2.16
C VAL A 112 5.47 -17.51 1.35
N MET A 113 6.33 -17.84 0.39
CA MET A 113 6.27 -19.06 -0.41
C MET A 113 7.44 -19.96 -0.05
N LYS A 114 7.23 -21.28 -0.12
CA LYS A 114 8.30 -22.29 0.11
C LYS A 114 9.00 -22.73 -1.17
N GLU A 115 8.40 -22.44 -2.30
CA GLU A 115 8.93 -22.75 -3.62
C GLU A 115 9.24 -21.45 -4.36
N PHE A 116 10.15 -21.53 -5.33
CA PHE A 116 10.47 -20.38 -6.16
C PHE A 116 9.23 -19.90 -6.90
N GLY A 117 8.87 -18.64 -6.69
CA GLY A 117 7.72 -18.00 -7.32
C GLY A 117 7.99 -16.52 -7.54
N ALA A 118 7.26 -15.93 -8.50
CA ALA A 118 7.27 -14.49 -8.67
C ALA A 118 6.72 -13.81 -7.41
N SER A 119 7.41 -12.79 -6.92
CA SER A 119 6.83 -11.87 -5.92
C SER A 119 5.96 -10.84 -6.64
N GLU A 120 5.00 -10.27 -5.92
CA GLU A 120 4.23 -9.14 -6.45
C GLU A 120 5.17 -7.96 -6.74
N ASP A 121 4.99 -7.33 -7.90
CA ASP A 121 5.74 -6.14 -8.31
C ASP A 121 4.79 -5.00 -8.60
N TYR A 122 4.59 -4.14 -7.59
CA TYR A 122 3.71 -2.99 -7.68
C TYR A 122 4.27 -1.87 -8.56
N CYS A 123 5.49 -2.01 -9.10
CA CYS A 123 6.03 -1.09 -10.11
C CYS A 123 5.56 -1.45 -11.53
N LEU A 124 5.06 -2.65 -11.76
CA LEU A 124 4.53 -3.03 -13.07
C LEU A 124 3.17 -2.37 -13.28
N LYS A 125 3.08 -1.50 -14.30
CA LYS A 125 1.79 -1.02 -14.81
C LYS A 125 1.06 -2.22 -15.43
N LEU A 126 0.16 -2.84 -14.68
CA LEU A 126 -0.71 -3.87 -15.23
C LEU A 126 -1.63 -3.21 -16.27
N PRO A 127 -1.68 -3.70 -17.53
CA PRO A 127 -2.55 -3.14 -18.57
C PRO A 127 -4.04 -3.14 -18.19
N LEU A 128 -4.43 -4.04 -17.28
CA LEU A 128 -5.79 -4.20 -16.75
C LEU A 128 -6.06 -3.37 -15.48
N LYS A 129 -5.08 -2.64 -14.94
CA LYS A 129 -5.24 -1.73 -13.80
C LYS A 129 -4.85 -0.30 -14.18
N ALA A 130 -5.45 0.21 -15.25
CA ALA A 130 -5.61 1.66 -15.35
C ALA A 130 -6.34 2.14 -14.08
N PRO A 131 -6.08 3.35 -13.57
CA PRO A 131 -6.88 3.90 -12.49
C PRO A 131 -8.34 3.85 -12.92
N LEU A 132 -9.14 3.02 -12.25
CA LEU A 132 -10.57 2.95 -12.50
C LEU A 132 -11.14 4.23 -11.93
N LEU A 133 -11.44 5.18 -12.81
CA LEU A 133 -12.01 6.44 -12.41
C LEU A 133 -13.46 6.17 -12.01
N ILE A 134 -13.82 6.60 -10.81
CA ILE A 134 -15.23 6.59 -10.42
C ILE A 134 -15.93 7.71 -11.17
N GLU A 135 -16.95 7.35 -11.92
CA GLU A 135 -17.88 8.29 -12.53
C GLU A 135 -19.14 8.42 -11.67
N GLU A 136 -19.88 9.51 -11.88
CA GLU A 136 -21.12 9.77 -11.13
C GLU A 136 -22.18 8.68 -11.34
N GLU A 137 -22.19 8.07 -12.53
CA GLU A 137 -23.05 6.94 -12.87
C GLU A 137 -22.76 5.71 -11.98
N THR A 138 -21.50 5.34 -11.81
CA THR A 138 -21.10 4.21 -10.95
C THR A 138 -21.49 4.46 -9.50
N ILE A 139 -21.32 5.68 -8.99
CA ILE A 139 -21.74 6.05 -7.63
C ILE A 139 -23.26 5.90 -7.48
N ASN A 140 -24.03 6.34 -8.49
CA ASN A 140 -25.48 6.25 -8.47
C ASN A 140 -25.93 4.78 -8.46
N GLN A 141 -25.34 3.94 -9.31
CA GLN A 141 -25.59 2.50 -9.33
C GLN A 141 -25.29 1.86 -7.97
N MET A 142 -24.10 2.10 -7.39
CA MET A 142 -23.74 1.61 -6.06
C MET A 142 -24.70 2.07 -4.96
N SER A 143 -25.25 3.27 -5.07
CA SER A 143 -26.17 3.85 -4.08
C SER A 143 -27.61 3.36 -4.21
N SER A 144 -27.97 2.80 -5.37
CA SER A 144 -29.31 2.27 -5.64
C SER A 144 -29.44 0.77 -5.40
N LEU A 145 -28.32 0.06 -5.16
CA LEU A 145 -28.33 -1.36 -4.84
C LEU A 145 -28.98 -1.62 -3.48
N GLY A 146 -30.04 -2.43 -3.46
CA GLY A 146 -30.61 -3.06 -2.27
C GLY A 146 -29.89 -4.36 -1.88
N GLU A 147 -30.23 -4.90 -0.71
CA GLU A 147 -29.57 -6.10 -0.15
C GLU A 147 -29.74 -7.37 -1.02
N GLU A 148 -30.82 -7.48 -1.79
CA GLU A 148 -31.13 -8.63 -2.64
C GLU A 148 -30.85 -8.38 -4.13
N ASP A 149 -30.32 -7.21 -4.48
CA ASP A 149 -30.07 -6.87 -5.88
C ASP A 149 -28.89 -7.65 -6.44
N MET A 150 -29.10 -8.25 -7.61
CA MET A 150 -28.03 -8.90 -8.37
C MET A 150 -27.11 -7.82 -8.94
N VAL A 151 -25.85 -7.83 -8.52
CA VAL A 151 -24.80 -6.94 -9.03
C VAL A 151 -24.25 -7.55 -10.32
N ASP A 152 -24.18 -6.77 -11.40
CA ASP A 152 -23.49 -7.23 -12.60
C ASP A 152 -21.97 -7.35 -12.39
N ASP A 153 -21.33 -8.22 -13.15
CA ASP A 153 -19.91 -8.55 -12.98
C ASP A 153 -18.99 -7.32 -13.17
N ASP A 154 -19.39 -6.35 -13.99
CA ASP A 154 -18.60 -5.16 -14.30
C ASP A 154 -18.62 -4.16 -13.13
N LEU A 155 -19.79 -3.95 -12.53
CA LEU A 155 -19.98 -3.13 -11.34
C LEU A 155 -19.31 -3.77 -10.13
N PHE A 156 -19.42 -5.09 -9.98
CA PHE A 156 -18.73 -5.82 -8.91
C PHE A 156 -17.21 -5.69 -9.02
N THR A 157 -16.66 -5.91 -10.20
CA THR A 157 -15.22 -5.73 -10.48
C THR A 157 -14.77 -4.29 -10.21
N SER A 158 -15.61 -3.31 -10.55
CA SER A 158 -15.34 -1.88 -10.32
C SER A 158 -15.31 -1.54 -8.83
N ILE A 159 -16.26 -2.06 -8.04
CA ILE A 159 -16.29 -1.91 -6.58
C ILE A 159 -15.04 -2.55 -5.98
N GLU A 160 -14.77 -3.82 -6.28
CA GLU A 160 -13.60 -4.53 -5.73
C GLU A 160 -12.31 -3.80 -6.06
N THR A 161 -12.14 -3.35 -7.31
CA THR A 161 -10.93 -2.65 -7.73
C THR A 161 -10.77 -1.32 -7.02
N THR A 162 -11.85 -0.53 -6.91
CA THR A 162 -11.81 0.80 -6.31
C THR A 162 -11.53 0.74 -4.81
N PHE A 163 -12.15 -0.22 -4.12
CA PHE A 163 -12.01 -0.39 -2.66
C PHE A 163 -10.91 -1.38 -2.26
N SER A 164 -10.19 -1.96 -3.23
CA SER A 164 -9.10 -2.92 -2.95
C SER A 164 -7.98 -2.33 -2.07
N SER A 165 -7.79 -1.02 -2.09
CA SER A 165 -6.87 -0.33 -1.19
C SER A 165 -7.23 1.15 -1.02
N SER A 166 -6.73 1.78 0.04
CA SER A 166 -6.85 3.23 0.24
C SER A 166 -6.21 4.05 -0.89
N ALA A 167 -5.15 3.53 -1.52
CA ALA A 167 -4.52 4.16 -2.67
C ALA A 167 -5.42 4.10 -3.92
N CYS A 168 -6.07 2.95 -4.16
CA CYS A 168 -7.03 2.78 -5.25
C CYS A 168 -8.22 3.73 -5.09
N TRP A 169 -8.76 3.85 -3.87
CA TRP A 169 -9.83 4.79 -3.56
C TRP A 169 -9.43 6.24 -3.83
N ASN A 170 -8.24 6.65 -3.38
CA ASN A 170 -7.75 8.01 -3.62
C ASN A 170 -7.53 8.28 -5.12
N MET A 171 -7.06 7.28 -5.86
CA MET A 171 -6.79 7.36 -7.29
C MET A 171 -8.08 7.35 -8.13
N ALA A 172 -9.16 6.76 -7.63
CA ALA A 172 -10.45 6.70 -8.32
C ALA A 172 -11.06 8.08 -8.62
N PHE A 173 -10.63 9.13 -7.91
CA PHE A 173 -11.11 10.50 -8.14
C PHE A 173 -10.18 11.35 -9.01
N GLU A 174 -9.14 10.77 -9.62
CA GLU A 174 -8.19 11.52 -10.44
C GLU A 174 -8.80 11.86 -11.82
N LYS A 175 -8.72 13.11 -12.29
CA LYS A 175 -9.12 13.45 -13.66
C LYS A 175 -8.13 12.88 -14.65
N SER A 176 -8.61 12.47 -15.83
CA SER A 176 -7.75 11.94 -16.89
C SER A 176 -6.56 12.88 -17.15
N VAL A 177 -5.38 12.27 -17.17
CA VAL A 177 -4.06 12.91 -17.07
C VAL A 177 -3.89 13.97 -18.15
N THR A 178 -3.87 15.26 -17.77
CA THR A 178 -3.54 16.36 -18.69
C THR A 178 -2.27 17.12 -18.33
N SER A 179 -1.62 16.86 -17.18
CA SER A 179 -0.29 17.43 -16.91
C SER A 179 0.53 16.61 -15.93
N LYS A 180 1.86 16.57 -16.14
CA LYS A 180 2.84 15.89 -15.27
C LYS A 180 2.96 16.50 -13.87
N HIS A 181 2.31 17.64 -13.58
CA HIS A 181 2.57 18.45 -12.38
C HIS A 181 1.30 18.86 -11.60
N SER A 182 0.14 18.28 -11.91
CA SER A 182 -1.11 18.58 -11.20
C SER A 182 -1.88 17.30 -10.88
N HIS A 183 -1.93 16.91 -9.60
CA HIS A 183 -2.90 15.93 -9.11
C HIS A 183 -4.28 16.58 -9.17
N ASN A 184 -5.00 16.35 -10.28
CA ASN A 184 -6.32 16.93 -10.51
C ASN A 184 -7.38 15.99 -9.94
N ILE A 185 -7.53 15.95 -8.62
CA ILE A 185 -8.64 15.25 -7.97
C ILE A 185 -9.97 15.98 -8.32
N ASP A 186 -10.99 15.26 -8.79
CA ASP A 186 -12.35 15.81 -8.90
C ASP A 186 -13.04 15.77 -7.53
N TYR A 187 -12.83 16.85 -6.78
CA TYR A 187 -13.42 17.02 -5.45
C TYR A 187 -14.95 16.92 -5.44
N ARG A 188 -15.65 17.24 -6.54
CA ARG A 188 -17.12 17.16 -6.59
C ARG A 188 -17.58 15.71 -6.59
N ILE A 189 -16.91 14.87 -7.40
CA ILE A 189 -17.20 13.43 -7.45
C ILE A 189 -16.83 12.79 -6.10
N ALA A 190 -15.67 13.13 -5.53
CA ALA A 190 -15.25 12.63 -4.24
C ALA A 190 -16.25 12.98 -3.12
N GLU A 191 -16.69 14.24 -3.04
CA GLU A 191 -17.67 14.69 -2.05
C GLU A 191 -19.01 13.96 -2.22
N SER A 192 -19.52 13.86 -3.46
CA SER A 192 -20.76 13.11 -3.73
C SER A 192 -20.64 11.63 -3.36
N ALA A 193 -19.53 10.98 -3.70
CA ALA A 193 -19.29 9.57 -3.38
C ALA A 193 -19.28 9.34 -1.88
N ILE A 194 -18.50 10.12 -1.14
CA ILE A 194 -18.39 10.03 0.32
C ILE A 194 -19.74 10.30 0.98
N ALA A 195 -20.48 11.31 0.51
CA ALA A 195 -21.79 11.64 1.06
C ALA A 195 -22.82 10.52 0.86
N LYS A 196 -22.81 9.84 -0.30
CA LYS A 196 -23.73 8.73 -0.59
C LYS A 196 -23.36 7.46 0.17
N LEU A 197 -22.07 7.09 0.19
CA LEU A 197 -21.58 5.94 0.97
C LEU A 197 -21.82 6.11 2.47
N GLY A 198 -21.63 7.33 2.99
CA GLY A 198 -21.91 7.64 4.40
C GLY A 198 -23.39 7.48 4.79
N ARG A 199 -24.33 7.55 3.84
CA ARG A 199 -25.77 7.29 4.10
C ARG A 199 -26.08 5.80 4.20
N LEU A 200 -25.42 4.97 3.39
CA LEU A 200 -25.55 3.51 3.47
C LEU A 200 -25.14 2.98 4.84
N GLN A 201 -24.05 3.51 5.40
CA GLN A 201 -23.58 3.11 6.74
C GLN A 201 -24.53 3.55 7.87
N LYS A 202 -25.29 4.64 7.68
CA LYS A 202 -26.26 5.11 8.68
C LYS A 202 -27.51 4.24 8.73
N ASN A 203 -28.04 3.84 7.58
CA ASN A 203 -29.23 2.98 7.52
C ASN A 203 -28.96 1.62 8.20
N SER A 204 -27.80 1.02 7.97
CA SER A 204 -27.40 -0.23 8.64
C SER A 204 -27.26 -0.10 10.17
N LEU A 205 -26.92 1.08 10.70
CA LEU A 205 -26.76 1.27 12.15
C LEU A 205 -28.10 1.54 12.85
N ASP A 206 -29.00 2.27 12.20
CA ASP A 206 -30.35 2.54 12.70
C ASP A 206 -31.22 1.27 12.67
N ASP A 207 -31.00 0.37 11.70
CA ASP A 207 -31.68 -0.94 11.63
C ASP A 207 -31.16 -1.98 12.65
N MET A 208 -30.08 -1.66 13.38
CA MET A 208 -29.50 -2.51 14.43
C MET A 208 -29.92 -2.13 15.87
N VAL A 209 -30.79 -1.12 16.05
CA VAL A 209 -31.26 -0.63 17.36
C VAL A 209 -32.74 -0.92 17.57
#